data_AF-A0A382RMW5-F1
#
_entry.id   AF-A0A382RMW5-F1
#
_cell.length_a   1.000
_cell.length_b   1.000
_cell.length_c   1.000
_cell.angle_alpha   90.00
_cell.angle_beta   90.00
_cell.angle_gamma   90.00
#
_symmetry.space_group_name_H-M   'P 1'
#
loop_
_entity.id
_entity.type
_entity.pdbx_description
1 polymer ?
#
loop_
_entity_poly.entity_id
_entity_poly.type
_entity_poly.pdbx_seq_one_letter_code
_entity_poly.pdbx_strand_id
1 'polypeptide(L)'
;MLTGNELEGPRGRIYLMKNALENQDGASARTLEHIDNCLGCLSCETTCPSGVNYAHLLEDGRTRLEPLRRRAVGDRLQRALLARLLPSPRLLRPALHLARWLRPLRHLLPSKAARMLGAVPTQLTRAQIATPGVHRPAAETKARVALLTGCAQQVLGAEINDAAVRLLTRMGMEVTIPSNTSCCGALTHHMGERTRSQEMMARAVDQWEELLNAGVEA
;
A
#
# COMPACT_ATOMS: atom_id res chain seq x y z
N MET A 1 -15.94 -17.33 -11.18
CA MET A 1 -15.38 -16.13 -11.84
C MET A 1 -16.51 -15.15 -12.07
N LEU A 2 -16.37 -13.89 -11.64
CA LEU A 2 -17.44 -12.86 -11.76
C LEU A 2 -17.83 -12.55 -13.22
N THR A 3 -16.89 -12.71 -14.16
CA THR A 3 -17.07 -12.37 -15.59
C THR A 3 -17.07 -13.57 -16.53
N GLY A 4 -16.83 -14.79 -16.03
CA GLY A 4 -16.64 -15.99 -16.87
C GLY A 4 -15.39 -15.97 -17.77
N ASN A 5 -14.55 -14.93 -17.70
CA ASN A 5 -13.34 -14.81 -18.51
C ASN A 5 -12.14 -15.48 -17.82
N GLU A 6 -11.62 -16.56 -18.40
CA GLU A 6 -10.43 -17.27 -17.89
C GLU A 6 -9.19 -16.36 -17.78
N LEU A 7 -9.08 -15.31 -18.63
CA LEU A 7 -7.98 -14.35 -18.57
C LEU A 7 -7.99 -13.51 -17.27
N GLU A 8 -9.14 -13.42 -16.60
CA GLU A 8 -9.29 -12.81 -15.27
C GLU A 8 -9.07 -13.83 -14.13
N GLY A 9 -8.76 -15.08 -14.46
CA GLY A 9 -8.33 -16.11 -13.51
C GLY A 9 -6.82 -16.07 -13.24
N PRO A 10 -6.34 -16.73 -12.17
CA PRO A 10 -4.92 -16.81 -11.86
C PRO A 10 -4.13 -17.51 -12.96
N ARG A 11 -4.64 -18.62 -13.52
CA ARG A 11 -4.00 -19.36 -14.61
C ARG A 11 -3.89 -18.53 -15.88
N GLY A 12 -4.99 -17.90 -16.30
CA GLY A 12 -4.99 -16.98 -17.44
C GLY A 12 -3.96 -15.87 -17.29
N ARG A 13 -3.87 -15.23 -16.11
CA ARG A 13 -2.87 -14.18 -15.86
C ARG A 13 -1.43 -14.68 -15.87
N ILE A 14 -1.15 -15.87 -15.34
CA ILE A 14 0.19 -16.49 -15.44
C ILE A 14 0.57 -16.65 -16.92
N TYR A 15 -0.36 -17.17 -17.74
CA TYR A 15 -0.12 -17.32 -19.17
C TYR A 15 0.12 -15.97 -19.87
N LEU A 16 -0.68 -14.96 -19.56
CA LEU A 16 -0.52 -13.61 -20.10
C LEU A 16 0.81 -12.97 -19.69
N MET A 17 1.22 -13.09 -18.43
CA MET A 17 2.51 -12.60 -17.95
C MET A 17 3.66 -13.31 -18.66
N LYS A 18 3.61 -14.64 -18.77
CA LYS A 18 4.62 -15.43 -19.49
C LYS A 18 4.74 -14.96 -20.95
N ASN A 19 3.63 -14.89 -21.67
CA ASN A 19 3.64 -14.51 -23.09
C ASN A 19 4.17 -13.08 -23.27
N ALA A 20 3.75 -12.13 -22.44
CA ALA A 20 4.22 -10.74 -22.52
C ALA A 20 5.71 -10.57 -22.16
N LEU A 21 6.29 -11.48 -21.37
CA LEU A 21 7.71 -11.48 -21.02
C LEU A 21 8.58 -12.20 -22.06
N GLU A 22 8.06 -13.25 -22.70
CA GLU A 22 8.78 -14.00 -23.75
C GLU A 22 8.69 -13.30 -25.10
N ASN A 23 7.57 -12.64 -25.40
CA ASN A 23 7.31 -11.95 -26.66
C ASN A 23 6.83 -10.52 -26.36
N GLN A 24 7.55 -9.51 -26.83
CA GLN A 24 7.15 -8.11 -26.58
C GLN A 24 5.78 -7.77 -27.18
N ASP A 25 5.39 -8.41 -28.29
CA ASP A 25 4.05 -8.28 -28.90
C ASP A 25 2.93 -8.84 -28.01
N GLY A 26 3.26 -9.70 -27.04
CA GLY A 26 2.33 -10.22 -26.05
C GLY A 26 1.86 -9.16 -25.04
N ALA A 27 2.59 -8.04 -24.89
CA ALA A 27 2.30 -6.96 -23.96
C ALA A 27 1.29 -5.93 -24.52
N SER A 28 0.23 -6.40 -25.18
CA SER A 28 -0.85 -5.52 -25.65
C SER A 28 -1.54 -4.80 -24.48
N ALA A 29 -2.15 -3.64 -24.73
CA ALA A 29 -2.88 -2.89 -23.69
C ALA A 29 -3.96 -3.75 -23.00
N ARG A 30 -4.65 -4.61 -23.76
CA ARG A 30 -5.68 -5.52 -23.23
C ARG A 30 -5.09 -6.64 -22.38
N THR A 31 -3.94 -7.21 -22.79
CA THR A 31 -3.21 -8.20 -21.99
C THR A 31 -2.84 -7.62 -20.62
N LEU A 32 -2.28 -6.42 -20.65
CA LEU A 32 -1.80 -5.70 -19.48
C LEU A 32 -2.94 -5.28 -18.54
N GLU A 33 -4.12 -4.97 -19.09
CA GLU A 33 -5.33 -4.66 -18.32
C GLU A 33 -5.79 -5.85 -17.47
N HIS A 34 -5.81 -7.07 -18.02
CA HIS A 34 -6.17 -8.27 -17.25
C HIS A 34 -5.23 -8.49 -16.05
N ILE A 35 -3.94 -8.17 -16.18
CA ILE A 35 -2.96 -8.26 -15.09
C ILE A 35 -3.21 -7.16 -14.04
N ASP A 36 -3.61 -5.96 -14.46
CA ASP A 36 -3.91 -4.82 -13.57
C ASP A 36 -5.21 -5.00 -12.79
N ASN A 37 -6.19 -5.69 -13.36
CA ASN A 37 -7.45 -6.02 -12.68
C ASN A 37 -7.25 -6.97 -11.49
N CYS A 38 -6.09 -7.62 -11.36
CA CYS A 38 -5.78 -8.45 -10.21
C CYS A 38 -5.63 -7.60 -8.93
N LEU A 39 -6.51 -7.81 -7.95
CA LEU A 39 -6.41 -7.10 -6.66
C LEU A 39 -5.22 -7.56 -5.81
N GLY A 40 -4.59 -8.69 -6.14
CA GLY A 40 -3.54 -9.28 -5.32
C GLY A 40 -4.06 -9.86 -3.98
N CYS A 41 -5.29 -10.38 -3.96
CA CYS A 41 -5.88 -10.96 -2.73
C CYS A 41 -5.29 -12.32 -2.32
N LEU A 42 -4.49 -12.94 -3.19
CA LEU A 42 -3.78 -14.21 -2.97
C LEU A 42 -4.65 -15.43 -2.61
N SER A 43 -5.97 -15.32 -2.68
CA SER A 43 -6.89 -16.47 -2.48
C SER A 43 -6.64 -17.61 -3.46
N CYS A 44 -6.02 -17.34 -4.61
CA CYS A 44 -5.62 -18.37 -5.57
C CYS A 44 -4.50 -19.27 -5.05
N GLU A 45 -3.61 -18.78 -4.19
CA GLU A 45 -2.47 -19.57 -3.69
C GLU A 45 -2.94 -20.64 -2.72
N THR A 46 -3.78 -20.26 -1.75
CA THR A 46 -4.31 -21.17 -0.72
C THR A 46 -5.17 -22.29 -1.32
N THR A 47 -5.75 -22.05 -2.50
CA THR A 47 -6.58 -23.01 -3.23
C THR A 47 -5.77 -23.83 -4.24
N CYS A 48 -4.52 -23.43 -4.55
CA CYS A 48 -3.73 -24.06 -5.59
C CYS A 48 -3.12 -25.37 -5.08
N PRO A 49 -3.50 -26.54 -5.62
CA PRO A 49 -2.90 -27.81 -5.21
C PRO A 49 -1.42 -27.92 -5.61
N SER A 50 -0.97 -27.10 -6.57
CA SER A 50 0.41 -27.07 -7.06
C SER A 50 1.32 -26.13 -6.25
N GLY A 51 0.80 -25.40 -5.27
CA GLY A 51 1.60 -24.50 -4.42
C GLY A 51 2.25 -23.34 -5.18
N VAL A 52 1.60 -22.83 -6.23
CA VAL A 52 2.14 -21.73 -7.03
C VAL A 52 2.26 -20.46 -6.18
N ASN A 53 3.47 -19.89 -6.13
CA ASN A 53 3.74 -18.58 -5.52
C ASN A 53 3.33 -17.45 -6.49
N TYR A 54 2.02 -17.19 -6.52
CA TYR A 54 1.41 -16.20 -7.38
C TYR A 54 1.77 -14.76 -6.97
N ALA A 55 1.97 -14.48 -5.69
CA ALA A 55 2.39 -13.18 -5.16
C ALA A 55 3.70 -12.76 -5.82
N HIS A 56 4.70 -13.63 -5.78
CA HIS A 56 6.00 -13.36 -6.40
C HIS A 56 5.86 -13.18 -7.92
N LEU A 57 5.10 -14.05 -8.59
CA LEU A 57 4.86 -13.93 -10.04
C LEU A 57 4.18 -12.60 -10.41
N LEU A 58 3.17 -12.18 -9.65
CA LEU A 58 2.43 -10.94 -9.90
C LEU A 58 3.32 -9.71 -9.68
N GLU A 59 4.12 -9.70 -8.62
CA GLU A 59 5.02 -8.60 -8.27
C GLU A 59 6.14 -8.43 -9.30
N ASP A 60 6.80 -9.54 -9.65
CA ASP A 60 7.83 -9.57 -10.69
C ASP A 60 7.24 -9.22 -12.05
N GLY A 61 6.10 -9.81 -12.38
CA GLY A 61 5.38 -9.55 -13.63
C GLY A 61 5.03 -8.07 -13.77
N ARG A 62 4.44 -7.45 -12.74
CA ARG A 62 4.11 -6.01 -12.78
C ARG A 62 5.33 -5.15 -12.98
N THR A 63 6.42 -5.43 -12.28
CA THR A 63 7.66 -4.66 -12.43
C THR A 63 8.23 -4.79 -13.84
N ARG A 64 8.38 -6.01 -14.35
CA ARG A 64 9.03 -6.26 -15.65
C ARG A 64 8.18 -5.80 -16.82
N LEU A 65 6.86 -5.81 -16.66
CA LEU A 65 5.92 -5.33 -17.68
C LEU A 65 5.74 -3.81 -17.63
N GLU A 66 6.05 -3.13 -16.53
CA GLU A 66 5.88 -1.68 -16.37
C GLU A 66 6.50 -0.85 -17.51
N PRO A 67 7.74 -1.13 -18.00
CA PRO A 67 8.34 -0.41 -19.12
C PRO A 67 7.61 -0.59 -20.45
N LEU A 68 6.90 -1.71 -20.64
CA LEU A 68 6.15 -2.02 -21.85
C LEU A 68 4.79 -1.30 -21.89
N ARG A 69 4.37 -0.68 -20.78
CA ARG A 69 3.05 -0.05 -20.67
C ARG A 69 3.00 1.31 -21.32
N ARG A 70 2.11 1.45 -22.30
CA ARG A 70 1.77 2.74 -22.90
C ARG A 70 0.62 3.37 -22.13
N ARG A 71 0.90 4.44 -21.38
CA ARG A 71 -0.10 5.19 -20.61
C ARG A 71 -0.28 6.60 -21.17
N ALA A 72 -1.50 7.12 -21.06
CA ALA A 72 -1.76 8.52 -21.33
C ALA A 72 -1.00 9.42 -20.33
N VAL A 73 -0.72 10.66 -20.73
CA VAL A 73 0.00 11.63 -19.87
C VAL A 73 -0.73 11.84 -18.54
N GLY A 74 -2.07 11.94 -18.56
CA GLY A 74 -2.87 12.11 -17.36
C GLY A 74 -2.75 10.93 -16.38
N ASP A 75 -2.64 9.70 -16.88
CA ASP A 75 -2.46 8.52 -16.03
C ASP A 75 -1.07 8.48 -15.41
N ARG A 76 -0.04 8.87 -16.16
CA ARG A 76 1.33 9.01 -15.64
C ARG A 76 1.39 10.05 -14.52
N LEU A 77 0.78 11.22 -14.75
CA LEU A 77 0.72 12.29 -13.76
C LEU A 77 -0.05 11.84 -12.50
N GLN A 78 -1.20 11.21 -12.67
CA GLN A 78 -1.98 10.69 -11.56
C GLN A 78 -1.19 9.67 -10.73
N ARG A 79 -0.51 8.72 -11.39
CA ARG A 79 0.33 7.73 -10.71
C ARG A 79 1.49 8.38 -9.96
N ALA A 80 2.22 9.29 -10.60
CA ALA A 80 3.30 10.03 -9.95
C ALA A 80 2.82 10.81 -8.72
N LEU A 81 1.64 11.45 -8.82
CA LEU A 81 0.99 12.15 -7.72
C LEU A 81 0.65 11.20 -6.57
N LEU A 82 0.00 10.06 -6.86
CA LEU A 82 -0.35 9.06 -5.85
C LEU A 82 0.89 8.49 -5.16
N ALA A 83 1.92 8.15 -5.93
CA ALA A 83 3.18 7.64 -5.41
C ALA A 83 3.93 8.65 -4.53
N ARG A 84 3.68 9.97 -4.69
CA ARG A 84 4.24 11.04 -3.83
C ARG A 84 3.36 11.34 -2.61
N LEU A 85 2.05 11.45 -2.80
CA LEU A 85 1.11 11.86 -1.76
C LEU A 85 0.86 10.75 -0.75
N LEU A 86 0.49 9.55 -1.20
CA LEU A 86 0.04 8.47 -0.31
C LEU A 86 1.12 8.02 0.69
N PRO A 87 2.41 7.92 0.31
CA PRO A 87 3.47 7.57 1.26
C PRO A 87 3.79 8.64 2.30
N SER A 88 3.28 9.87 2.15
CA SER A 88 3.63 11.00 3.02
C SER A 88 2.39 11.51 3.76
N PRO A 89 2.21 11.16 5.05
CA PRO A 89 1.08 11.65 5.86
C PRO A 89 0.97 13.18 5.89
N ARG A 90 2.14 13.86 5.88
CA ARG A 90 2.26 15.33 5.89
C ARG A 90 1.70 15.97 4.61
N LEU A 91 1.76 15.27 3.48
CA LEU A 91 1.20 15.73 2.20
C LEU A 91 -0.24 15.21 2.00
N LEU A 92 -0.50 13.96 2.39
CA LEU A 92 -1.79 13.30 2.18
C LEU A 92 -2.92 14.01 2.94
N ARG A 93 -2.69 14.36 4.21
CA ARG A 93 -3.72 14.98 5.05
C ARG A 93 -4.24 16.31 4.49
N PRO A 94 -3.38 17.32 4.18
CA PRO A 94 -3.88 18.57 3.58
C PRO A 94 -4.49 18.34 2.19
N ALA A 95 -3.94 17.41 1.39
CA ALA A 95 -4.52 17.08 0.09
C ALA A 95 -5.95 16.52 0.21
N LEU A 96 -6.21 15.63 1.19
CA LEU A 96 -7.55 15.11 1.44
C LEU A 96 -8.50 16.16 2.02
N HIS A 97 -8.01 17.08 2.87
CA HIS A 97 -8.83 18.21 3.32
C HIS A 97 -9.27 19.10 2.16
N LEU A 98 -8.34 19.45 1.27
CA LEU A 98 -8.63 20.22 0.06
C LEU A 98 -9.61 19.46 -0.85
N ALA A 99 -9.37 18.17 -1.09
CA ALA A 99 -10.25 17.34 -1.89
C ALA A 99 -11.65 17.24 -1.28
N ARG A 100 -11.78 17.17 0.05
CA ARG A 100 -13.07 17.21 0.73
C ARG A 100 -13.78 18.55 0.53
N TRP A 101 -13.06 19.67 0.59
CA TRP A 101 -13.60 20.99 0.34
C TRP A 101 -14.08 21.16 -1.12
N LEU A 102 -13.35 20.59 -2.08
CA LEU A 102 -13.71 20.60 -3.50
C LEU A 102 -14.81 19.59 -3.86
N ARG A 103 -15.15 18.65 -2.98
CA ARG A 103 -16.12 17.57 -3.23
C ARG A 103 -17.49 18.03 -3.78
N PRO A 104 -18.09 19.16 -3.33
CA PRO A 104 -19.34 19.66 -3.90
C PRO A 104 -19.24 19.98 -5.40
N LEU A 105 -18.04 20.34 -5.88
CA LEU A 105 -17.78 20.67 -7.28
C LEU A 105 -17.57 19.43 -8.16
N ARG A 106 -17.72 18.21 -7.63
CA ARG A 106 -17.47 16.95 -8.39
C ARG A 106 -18.32 16.84 -9.66
N HIS A 107 -19.50 17.44 -9.69
CA HIS A 107 -20.42 17.39 -10.83
C HIS A 107 -19.93 18.23 -12.01
N LEU A 108 -18.97 19.13 -11.78
CA LEU A 108 -18.33 19.97 -12.79
C LEU A 108 -17.03 19.34 -13.33
N LEU A 109 -16.61 18.20 -12.77
CA LEU A 109 -15.36 17.53 -13.12
C LEU A 109 -15.59 16.36 -14.09
N PRO A 110 -14.57 15.99 -14.89
CA PRO A 110 -14.59 14.77 -15.69
C PRO A 110 -14.87 13.51 -14.85
N SER A 111 -15.50 12.50 -15.45
CA SER A 111 -15.99 11.29 -14.76
C SER A 111 -14.95 10.62 -13.84
N LYS A 112 -13.69 10.52 -14.30
CA LYS A 112 -12.59 9.95 -13.52
C LYS A 112 -12.27 10.78 -12.27
N ALA A 113 -12.13 12.09 -12.43
CA ALA A 113 -11.84 13.01 -11.34
C ALA A 113 -13.01 13.09 -10.35
N ALA A 114 -14.25 13.11 -10.85
CA ALA A 114 -15.46 13.07 -10.04
C ALA A 114 -15.53 11.77 -9.19
N ARG A 115 -15.18 10.62 -9.76
CA ARG A 115 -15.10 9.33 -9.05
C ARG A 115 -14.03 9.35 -7.96
N MET A 116 -12.83 9.84 -8.26
CA MET A 116 -11.76 9.97 -7.27
C MET A 116 -12.16 10.88 -6.12
N LEU A 117 -12.75 12.03 -6.43
CA LEU A 117 -13.24 12.99 -5.43
C LEU A 117 -14.41 12.43 -4.61
N GLY A 118 -15.23 11.58 -5.22
CA GLY A 118 -16.30 10.85 -4.56
C GLY A 118 -15.79 9.77 -3.59
N ALA A 119 -14.61 9.20 -3.84
CA ALA A 119 -13.96 8.21 -2.99
C ALA A 119 -13.19 8.82 -1.81
N VAL A 120 -13.10 10.15 -1.72
CA VAL A 120 -12.47 10.85 -0.60
C VAL A 120 -13.28 10.57 0.69
N PRO A 121 -12.62 10.18 1.80
CA PRO A 121 -13.28 9.93 3.07
C PRO A 121 -14.05 11.18 3.55
N THR A 122 -15.20 10.96 4.17
CA THR A 122 -15.97 12.04 4.82
C THR A 122 -15.29 12.57 6.08
N GLN A 123 -14.60 11.67 6.79
CA GLN A 123 -13.92 11.94 8.04
C GLN A 123 -12.45 11.53 7.93
N LEU A 124 -11.58 12.36 8.48
CA LEU A 124 -10.16 12.06 8.64
C LEU A 124 -9.88 11.99 10.14
N THR A 125 -9.35 10.88 10.60
CA THR A 125 -9.07 10.66 12.02
C THR A 125 -7.65 11.13 12.36
N ARG A 126 -7.39 11.36 13.64
CA ARG A 126 -6.05 11.65 14.16
C ARG A 126 -5.82 10.73 15.36
N ALA A 127 -4.63 10.15 15.44
CA ALA A 127 -4.26 9.34 16.58
C ALA A 127 -4.32 10.22 17.84
N GLN A 128 -5.01 9.73 18.87
CA GLN A 128 -5.08 10.37 20.18
C GLN A 128 -4.10 9.73 21.17
N ILE A 129 -3.77 8.46 20.95
CA ILE A 129 -2.93 7.67 21.83
C ILE A 129 -1.62 7.32 21.11
N ALA A 130 -1.70 6.82 19.88
CA ALA A 130 -0.56 6.37 19.10
C ALA A 130 0.27 7.52 18.52
N THR A 131 0.84 8.34 19.41
CA THR A 131 1.80 9.41 19.10
C THR A 131 3.24 8.90 19.27
N PRO A 132 4.23 9.52 18.60
CA PRO A 132 5.64 9.20 18.82
C PRO A 132 6.04 9.21 20.30
N GLY A 133 6.82 8.23 20.71
CA GLY A 133 7.23 8.03 22.11
C GLY A 133 7.02 6.60 22.60
N VAL A 134 7.18 6.43 23.91
CA VAL A 134 7.04 5.14 24.60
C VAL A 134 5.74 5.11 25.38
N HIS A 135 4.92 4.10 25.13
CA HIS A 135 3.63 3.87 25.78
C HIS A 135 3.74 2.68 26.72
N ARG A 136 3.64 2.92 28.02
CA ARG A 136 3.88 1.89 29.04
C ARG A 136 2.59 1.21 29.47
N PRO A 137 2.64 -0.11 29.77
CA PRO A 137 1.55 -0.78 30.44
C PRO A 137 1.39 -0.25 31.87
N ALA A 138 0.19 -0.39 32.44
CA ALA A 138 -0.05 -0.03 33.84
C ALA A 138 0.52 -1.07 34.84
N ALA A 139 0.69 -2.32 34.37
CA ALA A 139 1.31 -3.41 35.11
C ALA A 139 2.79 -3.54 34.74
N GLU A 140 3.46 -4.55 35.30
CA GLU A 140 4.85 -4.89 34.95
C GLU A 140 5.01 -5.15 33.44
N THR A 141 6.09 -4.61 32.87
CA THR A 141 6.43 -4.76 31.45
C THR A 141 6.92 -6.19 31.16
N LYS A 142 6.17 -6.91 30.33
CA LYS A 142 6.49 -8.29 29.93
C LYS A 142 7.33 -8.38 28.67
N ALA A 143 7.19 -7.41 27.77
CA ALA A 143 7.88 -7.33 26.49
C ALA A 143 7.90 -5.87 25.99
N ARG A 144 8.81 -5.56 25.06
CA ARG A 144 8.93 -4.23 24.44
C ARG A 144 8.76 -4.38 22.94
N VAL A 145 7.79 -3.71 22.34
CA VAL A 145 7.47 -3.85 20.91
C VAL A 145 7.52 -2.51 20.19
N ALA A 146 7.97 -2.50 18.94
CA ALA A 146 7.88 -1.32 18.08
C ALA A 146 6.60 -1.38 17.22
N LEU A 147 5.86 -0.28 17.12
CA LEU A 147 4.63 -0.24 16.32
C LEU A 147 4.84 0.50 15.00
N LEU A 148 4.64 -0.21 13.89
CA LEU A 148 4.57 0.39 12.55
C LEU A 148 3.23 1.10 12.38
N THR A 149 3.24 2.43 12.48
CA THR A 149 2.01 3.24 12.35
C THR A 149 1.48 3.36 10.91
N GLY A 150 2.24 2.88 9.92
CA GLY A 150 1.94 2.98 8.49
C GLY A 150 2.06 4.41 7.96
N CYS A 151 1.89 4.62 6.65
CA CYS A 151 1.84 5.98 6.07
C CYS A 151 0.39 6.45 5.87
N ALA A 152 -0.37 5.79 5.00
CA ALA A 152 -1.75 6.15 4.73
C ALA A 152 -2.67 5.94 5.95
N GLN A 153 -2.42 4.89 6.75
CA GLN A 153 -3.19 4.57 7.96
C GLN A 153 -3.21 5.72 8.98
N GLN A 154 -2.11 6.48 9.13
CA GLN A 154 -2.06 7.65 10.03
C GLN A 154 -3.07 8.75 9.67
N VAL A 155 -3.60 8.74 8.44
CA VAL A 155 -4.55 9.74 7.95
C VAL A 155 -5.95 9.13 7.76
N LEU A 156 -6.02 7.90 7.24
CA LEU A 156 -7.26 7.25 6.83
C LEU A 156 -7.89 6.36 7.92
N GLY A 157 -7.10 5.92 8.91
CA GLY A 157 -7.53 4.97 9.94
C GLY A 157 -6.65 5.06 11.18
N ALA A 158 -6.41 6.27 11.68
CA ALA A 158 -5.49 6.50 12.80
C ALA A 158 -5.96 5.81 14.10
N GLU A 159 -7.26 5.57 14.24
CA GLU A 159 -7.88 4.83 15.33
C GLU A 159 -7.44 3.37 15.41
N ILE A 160 -6.97 2.79 14.29
CA ILE A 160 -6.40 1.44 14.25
C ILE A 160 -5.11 1.41 15.08
N ASN A 161 -4.26 2.43 14.94
CA ASN A 161 -3.04 2.55 15.74
C ASN A 161 -3.36 2.77 17.21
N ASP A 162 -4.36 3.61 17.53
CA ASP A 162 -4.80 3.82 18.91
C ASP A 162 -5.33 2.51 19.53
N ALA A 163 -6.08 1.72 18.76
CA ALA A 163 -6.55 0.41 19.20
C ALA A 163 -5.40 -0.58 19.42
N ALA A 164 -4.39 -0.59 18.54
CA ALA A 164 -3.20 -1.40 18.71
C ALA A 164 -2.45 -1.05 20.00
N VAL A 165 -2.19 0.24 20.26
CA VAL A 165 -1.50 0.67 21.50
C VAL A 165 -2.31 0.27 22.73
N ARG A 166 -3.63 0.50 22.76
CA ARG A 166 -4.48 0.07 23.88
C ARG A 166 -4.46 -1.44 24.11
N LEU A 167 -4.51 -2.23 23.05
CA LEU A 167 -4.49 -3.68 23.14
C LEU A 167 -3.14 -4.17 23.69
N LEU A 168 -2.04 -3.70 23.09
CA LEU A 168 -0.69 -4.14 23.44
C LEU A 168 -0.33 -3.76 24.88
N THR A 169 -0.63 -2.52 25.29
CA THR A 169 -0.39 -2.07 26.68
C THR A 169 -1.24 -2.83 27.71
N ARG A 170 -2.47 -3.22 27.37
CA ARG A 170 -3.29 -4.10 28.24
C ARG A 170 -2.73 -5.51 28.36
N MET A 171 -2.01 -5.99 27.36
CA MET A 171 -1.31 -7.27 27.40
C MET A 171 0.01 -7.21 28.19
N GLY A 172 0.40 -6.04 28.70
CA GLY A 172 1.65 -5.85 29.44
C GLY A 172 2.85 -5.52 28.57
N MET A 173 2.64 -5.09 27.32
CA MET A 173 3.73 -4.70 26.42
C MET A 173 3.98 -3.19 26.48
N GLU A 174 5.25 -2.80 26.57
CA GLU A 174 5.69 -1.43 26.32
C GLU A 174 5.78 -1.20 24.81
N VAL A 175 5.06 -0.20 24.30
CA VAL A 175 4.97 0.07 22.86
C VAL A 175 5.79 1.31 22.51
N THR A 176 6.80 1.14 21.68
CA THR A 176 7.62 2.23 21.15
C THR A 176 7.12 2.63 19.77
N ILE A 177 6.81 3.92 19.59
CA ILE A 177 6.46 4.51 18.30
C ILE A 177 7.59 5.48 17.90
N PRO A 178 8.35 5.20 16.84
CA PRO A 178 9.41 6.10 16.40
C PRO A 178 8.83 7.42 15.86
N SER A 179 9.57 8.52 16.05
CA SER A 179 9.21 9.85 15.55
C SER A 179 9.36 9.99 14.03
N ASN A 180 10.19 9.14 13.42
CA ASN A 180 10.46 9.13 12.00
C ASN A 180 10.19 7.73 11.43
N THR A 181 8.93 7.43 11.11
CA THR A 181 8.57 6.18 10.42
C THR A 181 8.55 6.41 8.91
N SER A 182 9.48 5.80 8.20
CA SER A 182 9.43 5.73 6.73
C SER A 182 8.29 4.85 6.25
N CYS A 183 7.77 5.16 5.06
CA CYS A 183 6.84 4.26 4.38
C CYS A 183 7.58 2.99 3.94
N CYS A 184 6.96 1.83 4.14
CA CYS A 184 7.50 0.51 3.78
C CYS A 184 7.69 0.29 2.26
N GLY A 185 7.19 1.18 1.41
CA GLY A 185 7.33 1.07 -0.06
C GLY A 185 6.32 0.14 -0.74
N ALA A 186 5.43 -0.53 0.01
CA ALA A 186 4.46 -1.48 -0.56
C ALA A 186 3.60 -0.88 -1.69
N LEU A 187 3.14 0.36 -1.55
CA LEU A 187 2.34 1.03 -2.58
C LEU A 187 3.11 1.18 -3.90
N THR A 188 4.32 1.74 -3.85
CA THR A 188 5.14 1.96 -5.05
C THR A 188 5.59 0.64 -5.66
N HIS A 189 5.84 -0.38 -4.83
CA HIS A 189 6.10 -1.75 -5.27
C HIS A 189 4.94 -2.32 -6.09
N HIS A 190 3.71 -2.26 -5.56
CA HIS A 190 2.51 -2.73 -6.27
C HIS A 190 2.19 -1.92 -7.54
N MET A 191 2.67 -0.68 -7.61
CA MET A 191 2.60 0.13 -8.83
C MET A 191 3.67 -0.25 -9.86
N GLY A 192 4.64 -1.12 -9.55
CA GLY A 192 5.74 -1.46 -10.44
C GLY A 192 6.92 -0.47 -10.38
N GLU A 193 6.92 0.49 -9.46
CA GLU A 193 8.04 1.43 -9.22
C GLU A 193 9.11 0.76 -8.33
N ARG A 194 9.76 -0.31 -8.83
CA ARG A 194 10.71 -1.13 -8.06
C ARG A 194 11.81 -0.31 -7.39
N THR A 195 12.55 0.49 -8.14
CA THR A 195 13.68 1.28 -7.59
C THR A 195 13.24 2.15 -6.43
N ARG A 196 12.15 2.90 -6.59
CA ARG A 196 11.61 3.76 -5.54
C ARG A 196 11.13 2.97 -4.34
N SER A 197 10.49 1.82 -4.55
CA SER A 197 10.05 0.95 -3.46
C SER A 197 11.23 0.41 -2.66
N GLN A 198 12.32 0.01 -3.31
CA GLN A 198 13.54 -0.48 -2.68
C GLN A 198 14.24 0.61 -1.86
N GLU A 199 14.33 1.83 -2.38
CA GLU A 199 14.86 2.97 -1.62
C GLU A 199 14.03 3.30 -0.37
N MET A 200 12.70 3.19 -0.48
CA MET A 200 11.80 3.41 0.66
C MET A 200 11.92 2.30 1.69
N MET A 201 12.01 1.05 1.23
CA MET A 201 12.18 -0.12 2.07
C MET A 201 13.53 -0.09 2.79
N ALA A 202 14.63 0.25 2.10
CA ALA A 202 15.95 0.39 2.71
C ALA A 202 15.94 1.40 3.86
N ARG A 203 15.42 2.62 3.61
CA ARG A 203 15.27 3.64 4.66
C ARG A 203 14.39 3.19 5.82
N ALA A 204 13.37 2.37 5.55
CA ALA A 204 12.56 1.79 6.60
C ALA A 204 13.41 0.79 7.41
N VAL A 205 14.05 -0.17 6.77
CA VAL A 205 14.93 -1.17 7.43
C VAL A 205 15.97 -0.48 8.31
N ASP A 206 16.69 0.53 7.80
CA ASP A 206 17.70 1.27 8.57
C ASP A 206 17.12 1.83 9.89
N GLN A 207 15.91 2.42 9.84
CA GLN A 207 15.22 2.97 11.02
C GLN A 207 14.75 1.88 11.99
N TRP A 208 14.38 0.72 11.48
CA TRP A 208 13.96 -0.41 12.31
C TRP A 208 15.17 -1.09 12.96
N GLU A 209 16.29 -1.23 12.25
CA GLU A 209 17.54 -1.74 12.81
C GLU A 209 18.03 -0.87 13.98
N GLU A 210 17.94 0.45 13.88
CA GLU A 210 18.24 1.37 14.99
C GLU A 210 17.39 1.07 16.25
N LEU A 211 16.10 0.75 16.08
CA LEU A 211 15.19 0.40 17.18
C LEU A 211 15.49 -0.97 17.78
N LEU A 212 15.76 -1.97 16.93
CA LEU A 212 16.11 -3.32 17.37
C LEU A 212 17.42 -3.31 18.16
N ASN A 213 18.42 -2.54 17.70
CA ASN A 213 19.69 -2.36 18.41
C ASN A 213 19.52 -1.63 19.75
N ALA A 214 18.46 -0.85 19.94
CA ALA A 214 18.08 -0.24 21.22
C ALA A 214 17.36 -1.21 22.18
N GLY A 215 17.19 -2.49 21.80
CA GLY A 215 16.62 -3.54 22.64
C GLY A 215 15.09 -3.66 22.58
N VAL A 216 14.46 -3.09 21.54
CA VAL A 216 13.04 -3.33 21.23
C VAL A 216 12.90 -4.68 20.53
N GLU A 217 11.92 -5.48 20.92
CA GLU A 217 11.60 -6.75 20.27
C GLU A 217 10.68 -6.51 19.05
N ALA A 218 10.89 -7.31 18.00
CA ALA A 218 10.11 -7.28 16.76
C ALA A 218 8.82 -8.08 16.87
#